data_AF-A0AAN6EFE1-F1
#
_entry.id   AF-A0AAN6EFE1-F1
#
_cell.length_a   1.000
_cell.length_b   1.000
_cell.length_c   1.000
_cell.angle_alpha   90.00
_cell.angle_beta   90.00
_cell.angle_gamma   90.00
#
_symmetry.space_group_name_H-M   'P 1'
#
loop_
_entity.id
_entity.type
_entity.pdbx_description
1 polymer ?
#
loop_
_entity_poly.entity_id
_entity_poly.type
_entity_poly.pdbx_seq_one_letter_code
_entity_poly.pdbx_strand_id
1 'polypeptide(L)'
;MTELVAEFALVVEGRELGGDVSRGASAARVYKQLTKQRSANATSGVLFGAEGAQQRHDGKWWQSESDTWDLLARLYEQRQQRRDVAMDDNMDASTDDDATLSDFVRAQDLLERDGQLAEYVEVRRWLEDTAREFQPVETRKGYLFYTRRSIRTQDTADSNAMSDNTQLVTDIDPDASSRQRRDIAIEDHEYTTSLLRTLFEYVRRGRMSDAMALCVESDEPWRAASMKGGLFWRDPQLEDAESTDRVGGNINRNLWKHACAALAHDTGNDSYERALYAALSGRVDEVLTVCVTWNDFVWAHVNAVIEMRMDHGLRGACVYEQAPATSFAHVQSRRTCATDMAQVFDIVESLDGCVQNEARDPLRRLQRALATNAFAEYVEEFAQALSPETDVRMVRVVAHASLCVRQSGAELPEPAVSAVLEAYVDRLARDHDELVAAYVAQMPTERQTHVYAQFVQMLNVSRDHRMQLLQRAERHGLDTHAVCRAATSAGVQPDDLLDSSDPSDSSDPSDQFELSEPSEPITNTEQRQVRALEWTTSSSHLYPYALAQVCTLSRHFLLRGRTNAATVLLNSLPADF
;
A
#
# COMPACT_ATOMS: atom_id res chain seq x y z
N MET A 1 -17.16 10.45 7.51
CA MET A 1 -16.50 10.59 6.20
C MET A 1 -16.14 12.04 5.89
N THR A 2 -17.01 13.01 6.19
CA THR A 2 -16.80 14.44 5.94
C THR A 2 -15.50 15.02 6.53
N GLU A 3 -15.20 14.72 7.79
CA GLU A 3 -13.98 15.19 8.46
C GLU A 3 -12.69 14.60 7.83
N LEU A 4 -12.74 13.35 7.37
CA LEU A 4 -11.58 12.66 6.79
C LEU A 4 -11.17 13.23 5.44
N VAL A 5 -12.15 13.59 4.60
CA VAL A 5 -11.86 14.17 3.28
C VAL A 5 -11.14 15.51 3.44
N ALA A 6 -11.52 16.30 4.46
CA ALA A 6 -10.84 17.53 4.81
C ALA A 6 -9.42 17.27 5.37
N GLU A 7 -9.24 16.29 6.28
CA GLU A 7 -7.93 15.88 6.79
C GLU A 7 -6.98 15.46 5.66
N PHE A 8 -7.46 14.68 4.68
CA PHE A 8 -6.66 14.30 3.51
C PHE A 8 -6.29 15.50 2.63
N ALA A 9 -7.22 16.44 2.44
CA ALA A 9 -6.97 17.64 1.65
C ALA A 9 -5.91 18.57 2.30
N LEU A 10 -5.85 18.64 3.62
CA LEU A 10 -4.81 19.42 4.33
C LEU A 10 -3.39 18.95 4.01
N VAL A 11 -3.21 17.65 3.79
CA VAL A 11 -1.92 17.07 3.36
C VAL A 11 -1.59 17.49 1.93
N VAL A 12 -2.58 17.50 1.04
CA VAL A 12 -2.42 17.96 -0.35
C VAL A 12 -2.07 19.46 -0.41
N GLU A 13 -2.64 20.27 0.48
CA GLU A 13 -2.32 21.70 0.62
C GLU A 13 -0.93 21.96 1.23
N GLY A 14 -0.22 20.91 1.69
CA GLY A 14 1.09 21.02 2.30
C GLY A 14 1.11 21.67 3.68
N ARG A 15 -0.07 21.88 4.30
CA ARG A 15 -0.18 22.55 5.62
C ARG A 15 0.31 21.69 6.78
N GLU A 16 0.31 20.37 6.61
CA GLU A 16 0.79 19.41 7.62
C GLU A 16 2.23 18.92 7.37
N LEU A 17 2.86 19.35 6.26
CA LEU A 17 4.20 18.94 5.87
C LEU A 17 5.19 20.05 6.25
N GLY A 18 6.02 19.81 7.27
CA GLY A 18 7.18 20.65 7.57
C GLY A 18 8.15 20.74 6.38
N GLY A 19 9.04 21.74 6.39
CA GLY A 19 9.86 22.20 5.26
C GLY A 19 10.54 21.13 4.38
N ASP A 20 10.73 21.52 3.11
CA ASP A 20 11.24 20.75 1.96
C ASP A 20 12.32 19.72 2.29
N VAL A 21 12.07 18.46 1.88
CA VAL A 21 13.00 17.52 1.20
C VAL A 21 12.43 16.08 1.12
N SER A 22 11.26 15.74 1.71
CA SER A 22 10.66 14.39 1.55
C SER A 22 9.12 14.37 1.45
N ARG A 23 8.53 15.34 0.74
CA ARG A 23 7.08 15.61 0.77
C ARG A 23 6.20 14.38 0.48
N GLY A 24 6.54 13.56 -0.51
CA GLY A 24 5.74 12.38 -0.89
C GLY A 24 5.71 11.26 0.15
N ALA A 25 6.88 10.82 0.65
CA ALA A 25 6.95 9.80 1.69
C ALA A 25 6.41 10.32 3.03
N SER A 26 6.63 11.60 3.33
CA SER A 26 6.05 12.26 4.50
C SER A 26 4.52 12.30 4.42
N ALA A 27 3.94 12.64 3.26
CA ALA A 27 2.50 12.63 3.05
C ALA A 27 1.91 11.21 3.26
N ALA A 28 2.55 10.18 2.72
CA ALA A 28 2.15 8.80 2.92
C ALA A 28 2.12 8.38 4.40
N ARG A 29 3.10 8.83 5.20
CA ARG A 29 3.11 8.58 6.66
C ARG A 29 1.94 9.27 7.38
N VAL A 30 1.58 10.49 6.98
CA VAL A 30 0.43 11.19 7.54
C VAL A 30 -0.87 10.44 7.19
N TYR A 31 -1.04 10.02 5.94
CA TYR A 31 -2.20 9.21 5.54
C TYR A 31 -2.27 7.87 6.29
N LYS A 32 -1.14 7.19 6.51
CA LYS A 32 -1.04 6.01 7.38
C LYS A 32 -1.54 6.31 8.79
N GLN A 33 -1.11 7.41 9.40
CA GLN A 33 -1.54 7.77 10.75
C GLN A 33 -3.05 8.04 10.83
N LEU A 34 -3.59 8.81 9.89
CA LEU A 34 -5.03 9.11 9.81
C LEU A 34 -5.86 7.83 9.67
N THR A 35 -5.50 6.96 8.72
CA THR A 35 -6.22 5.70 8.46
C THR A 35 -6.10 4.72 9.62
N LYS A 36 -4.94 4.62 10.27
CA LYS A 36 -4.75 3.80 11.48
C LYS A 36 -5.61 4.26 12.65
N GLN A 37 -5.72 5.57 12.87
CA GLN A 37 -6.62 6.11 13.91
C GLN A 37 -8.09 5.75 13.63
N ARG A 38 -8.52 5.82 12.36
CA ARG A 38 -9.88 5.43 11.97
C ARG A 38 -10.13 3.92 12.11
N SER A 39 -9.14 3.08 11.78
CA SER A 39 -9.18 1.63 12.05
C SER A 39 -9.41 1.32 13.54
N ALA A 40 -8.65 1.98 14.42
CA ALA A 40 -8.77 1.83 15.88
C ALA A 40 -10.15 2.30 16.41
N ASN A 41 -10.67 3.40 15.89
CA ASN A 41 -11.99 3.91 16.24
C ASN A 41 -13.11 2.97 15.76
N ALA A 42 -12.96 2.39 14.56
CA ALA A 42 -13.92 1.42 14.03
C ALA A 42 -13.95 0.13 14.84
N THR A 43 -12.80 -0.35 15.34
CA THR A 43 -12.69 -1.56 16.15
C THR A 43 -13.10 -1.39 17.62
N SER A 44 -13.04 -0.17 18.16
CA SER A 44 -13.42 0.12 19.55
C SER A 44 -14.93 0.23 19.79
N GLY A 45 -15.75 0.35 18.73
CA GLY A 45 -17.20 0.45 18.84
C GLY A 45 -17.89 -0.89 19.12
N VAL A 46 -18.56 -1.00 20.26
CA VAL A 46 -19.37 -2.19 20.61
C VAL A 46 -20.78 -2.05 20.02
N LEU A 47 -20.91 -2.24 18.71
CA LEU A 47 -22.21 -2.35 18.03
C LEU A 47 -22.52 -3.82 17.75
N PHE A 48 -23.75 -4.25 18.05
CA PHE A 48 -24.25 -5.61 17.79
C PHE A 48 -25.11 -5.64 16.52
N GLY A 49 -25.26 -6.81 15.89
CA GLY A 49 -26.10 -6.98 14.70
C GLY A 49 -25.44 -6.55 13.38
N ALA A 50 -26.26 -6.14 12.40
CA ALA A 50 -25.80 -5.78 11.05
C ALA A 50 -24.87 -4.55 11.04
N GLU A 51 -25.11 -3.58 11.92
CA GLU A 51 -24.28 -2.38 12.09
C GLU A 51 -22.86 -2.74 12.55
N GLY A 52 -22.75 -3.68 13.50
CA GLY A 52 -21.45 -4.21 13.94
C GLY A 52 -20.72 -5.05 12.88
N ALA A 53 -21.43 -5.64 11.92
CA ALA A 53 -20.81 -6.32 10.79
C ALA A 53 -20.22 -5.32 9.78
N GLN A 54 -20.98 -4.26 9.46
CA GLN A 54 -20.52 -3.18 8.58
C GLN A 54 -19.31 -2.45 9.17
N GLN A 55 -19.35 -2.12 10.47
CA GLN A 55 -18.24 -1.44 11.15
C GLN A 55 -16.96 -2.27 11.16
N ARG A 56 -17.06 -3.61 11.31
CA ARG A 56 -15.91 -4.52 11.19
C ARG A 56 -15.38 -4.60 9.76
N HIS A 57 -16.26 -4.58 8.76
CA HIS A 57 -15.85 -4.54 7.36
C HIS A 57 -15.10 -3.24 7.03
N ASP A 58 -15.63 -2.10 7.49
CA ASP A 58 -14.98 -0.81 7.32
C ASP A 58 -13.67 -0.72 8.10
N GLY A 59 -13.58 -1.28 9.31
CA GLY A 59 -12.32 -1.39 10.05
C GLY A 59 -11.25 -2.17 9.29
N LYS A 60 -11.62 -3.28 8.63
CA LYS A 60 -10.69 -4.04 7.76
C LYS A 60 -10.24 -3.23 6.55
N TRP A 61 -11.13 -2.45 5.94
CA TRP A 61 -10.75 -1.54 4.85
C TRP A 61 -9.73 -0.51 5.33
N TRP A 62 -10.01 0.18 6.46
CA TRP A 62 -9.09 1.18 7.01
C TRP A 62 -7.73 0.60 7.38
N GLN A 63 -7.69 -0.62 7.88
CA GLN A 63 -6.43 -1.32 8.14
C GLN A 63 -5.67 -1.58 6.84
N SER A 64 -6.32 -2.16 5.83
CA SER A 64 -5.70 -2.43 4.52
C SER A 64 -5.20 -1.15 3.85
N GLU A 65 -5.96 -0.06 3.97
CA GLU A 65 -5.56 1.26 3.46
C GLU A 65 -4.35 1.81 4.21
N SER A 66 -4.33 1.74 5.54
CA SER A 66 -3.16 2.09 6.37
C SER A 66 -1.92 1.28 5.98
N ASP A 67 -2.08 -0.02 5.78
CA ASP A 67 -0.99 -0.92 5.37
C ASP A 67 -0.47 -0.54 3.97
N THR A 68 -1.35 -0.11 3.06
CA THR A 68 -0.98 0.38 1.72
C THR A 68 -0.14 1.66 1.80
N TRP A 69 -0.55 2.61 2.65
CA TRP A 69 0.22 3.84 2.86
C TRP A 69 1.59 3.57 3.49
N ASP A 70 1.69 2.59 4.38
CA ASP A 70 2.97 2.17 4.96
C ASP A 70 3.91 1.61 3.90
N LEU A 71 3.41 0.73 3.03
CA LEU A 71 4.19 0.17 1.92
C LEU A 71 4.71 1.27 0.99
N LEU A 72 3.83 2.21 0.61
CA LEU A 72 4.20 3.33 -0.25
C LEU A 72 5.29 4.19 0.41
N ALA A 73 5.13 4.54 1.70
CA ALA A 73 6.12 5.33 2.41
C ALA A 73 7.50 4.67 2.43
N ARG A 74 7.58 3.38 2.78
CA ARG A 74 8.85 2.63 2.87
C ARG A 74 9.56 2.53 1.52
N LEU A 75 8.84 2.14 0.47
CA LEU A 75 9.44 1.97 -0.86
C LEU A 75 9.94 3.29 -1.44
N TYR A 76 9.16 4.37 -1.31
CA TYR A 76 9.58 5.66 -1.86
C TYR A 76 10.66 6.35 -1.04
N GLU A 77 10.69 6.15 0.27
CA GLU A 77 11.84 6.55 1.09
C GLU A 77 13.11 5.81 0.69
N GLN A 78 13.03 4.49 0.50
CA GLN A 78 14.17 3.69 0.03
C GLN A 78 14.67 4.15 -1.33
N ARG A 79 13.75 4.43 -2.27
CA ARG A 79 14.10 4.96 -3.61
C ARG A 79 14.74 6.34 -3.53
N GLN A 80 14.25 7.21 -2.64
CA GLN A 80 14.79 8.54 -2.46
C GLN A 80 16.20 8.49 -1.87
N GLN A 81 16.42 7.71 -0.80
CA GLN A 81 17.75 7.54 -0.20
C GLN A 81 18.77 7.08 -1.23
N ARG A 82 18.41 6.15 -2.11
CA ARG A 82 19.31 5.70 -3.19
C ARG A 82 19.59 6.77 -4.24
N ARG A 83 18.59 7.60 -4.58
CA ARG A 83 18.79 8.74 -5.48
C ARG A 83 19.74 9.77 -4.87
N ASP A 84 19.57 10.06 -3.57
CA ASP A 84 20.40 11.02 -2.85
C ASP A 84 21.85 10.54 -2.78
N VAL A 85 22.08 9.26 -2.43
CA VAL A 85 23.42 8.64 -2.44
C VAL A 85 24.05 8.68 -3.83
N ALA A 86 23.30 8.32 -4.88
CA ALA A 86 23.80 8.35 -6.26
C ALA A 86 24.17 9.76 -6.77
N MET A 87 23.60 10.82 -6.18
CA MET A 87 23.96 12.20 -6.49
C MET A 87 25.22 12.67 -5.73
N ASP A 88 25.51 12.09 -4.56
CA ASP A 88 26.69 12.42 -3.73
C ASP A 88 27.93 11.61 -4.15
N ASP A 89 27.73 10.39 -4.71
CA ASP A 89 28.77 9.45 -5.16
C ASP A 89 29.42 9.85 -6.51
N ASN A 90 29.93 11.08 -6.59
CA ASN A 90 30.87 11.51 -7.64
C ASN A 90 32.34 11.31 -7.19
N MET A 91 32.59 10.36 -6.28
CA MET A 91 33.88 10.16 -5.62
C MET A 91 34.31 8.68 -5.63
N ASP A 92 35.24 8.39 -6.55
CA ASP A 92 36.23 7.30 -6.58
C ASP A 92 35.84 5.95 -5.91
N ALA A 93 35.22 5.05 -6.68
CA ALA A 93 35.09 3.64 -6.30
C ALA A 93 36.46 2.95 -6.42
N SER A 94 37.30 3.09 -5.41
CA SER A 94 38.43 2.19 -5.21
C SER A 94 37.88 0.80 -4.88
N THR A 95 37.96 -0.12 -5.84
CA THR A 95 37.80 -1.57 -5.61
C THR A 95 39.00 -2.07 -4.80
N ASP A 96 39.02 -1.77 -3.51
CA ASP A 96 39.93 -2.40 -2.55
C ASP A 96 39.37 -3.76 -2.07
N ASP A 97 40.30 -4.62 -1.68
CA ASP A 97 40.26 -6.09 -1.66
C ASP A 97 39.07 -6.73 -0.89
N ASP A 98 37.99 -7.03 -1.61
CA ASP A 98 36.72 -7.67 -1.18
C ASP A 98 36.93 -9.05 -0.47
N ALA A 99 38.13 -9.63 -0.58
CA ALA A 99 38.44 -10.98 -0.08
C ALA A 99 38.62 -11.09 1.45
N THR A 100 38.75 -9.96 2.17
CA THR A 100 39.01 -9.95 3.63
C THR A 100 37.79 -9.56 4.48
N LEU A 101 36.68 -9.17 3.85
CA LEU A 101 35.48 -8.71 4.54
C LEU A 101 34.65 -9.87 5.10
N SER A 102 33.99 -9.61 6.24
CA SER A 102 33.08 -10.57 6.85
C SER A 102 31.82 -10.78 5.99
N ASP A 103 31.21 -11.98 6.04
CA ASP A 103 29.98 -12.29 5.29
C ASP A 103 28.85 -11.30 5.62
N PHE A 104 28.82 -10.80 6.86
CA PHE A 104 27.87 -9.78 7.29
C PHE A 104 28.03 -8.45 6.53
N VAL A 105 29.26 -7.92 6.45
CA VAL A 105 29.54 -6.66 5.73
C VAL A 105 29.25 -6.84 4.25
N ARG A 106 29.66 -7.97 3.66
CA ARG A 106 29.38 -8.27 2.26
C ARG A 106 27.89 -8.32 1.95
N ALA A 107 27.08 -8.86 2.87
CA ALA A 107 25.62 -8.88 2.74
C ALA A 107 25.03 -7.46 2.82
N GLN A 108 25.62 -6.58 3.65
CA GLN A 108 25.25 -5.17 3.71
C GLN A 108 25.63 -4.43 2.41
N ASP A 109 26.86 -4.58 1.94
CA ASP A 109 27.34 -4.00 0.68
C ASP A 109 26.48 -4.46 -0.51
N LEU A 110 26.10 -5.73 -0.53
CA LEU A 110 25.20 -6.28 -1.55
C LEU A 110 23.83 -5.59 -1.51
N LEU A 111 23.29 -5.30 -0.33
CA LEU A 111 22.01 -4.62 -0.17
C LEU A 111 22.08 -3.14 -0.59
N GLU A 112 23.20 -2.47 -0.33
CA GLU A 112 23.44 -1.09 -0.76
C GLU A 112 23.55 -1.00 -2.29
N ARG A 113 24.30 -1.94 -2.90
CA ARG A 113 24.52 -2.04 -4.35
C ARG A 113 23.27 -2.48 -5.12
N ASP A 114 22.55 -3.51 -4.65
CA ASP A 114 21.32 -4.02 -5.29
C ASP A 114 20.07 -3.40 -4.67
N GLY A 115 19.55 -2.36 -5.31
CA GLY A 115 18.34 -1.69 -4.85
C GLY A 115 17.08 -2.50 -4.97
N GLN A 116 17.03 -3.44 -5.91
CA GLN A 116 15.88 -4.30 -6.04
C GLN A 116 15.81 -5.24 -4.83
N LEU A 117 16.95 -5.77 -4.40
CA LEU A 117 17.05 -6.56 -3.17
C LEU A 117 16.69 -5.74 -1.93
N ALA A 118 17.12 -4.47 -1.87
CA ALA A 118 16.76 -3.56 -0.79
C ALA A 118 15.24 -3.30 -0.72
N GLU A 119 14.59 -3.07 -1.86
CA GLU A 119 13.12 -2.94 -1.93
C GLU A 119 12.43 -4.24 -1.46
N TYR A 120 12.96 -5.42 -1.80
CA TYR A 120 12.38 -6.69 -1.35
C TYR A 120 12.45 -6.84 0.17
N VAL A 121 13.56 -6.42 0.79
CA VAL A 121 13.70 -6.41 2.26
C VAL A 121 12.66 -5.49 2.89
N GLU A 122 12.40 -4.32 2.31
CA GLU A 122 11.35 -3.41 2.80
C GLU A 122 9.94 -3.99 2.64
N VAL A 123 9.65 -4.67 1.52
CA VAL A 123 8.39 -5.42 1.35
C VAL A 123 8.26 -6.53 2.41
N ARG A 124 9.35 -7.26 2.71
CA ARG A 124 9.35 -8.29 3.77
C ARG A 124 9.06 -7.67 5.14
N ARG A 125 9.72 -6.57 5.49
CA ARG A 125 9.48 -5.84 6.76
C ARG A 125 8.05 -5.34 6.88
N TRP A 126 7.50 -4.81 5.80
CA TRP A 126 6.09 -4.42 5.73
C TRP A 126 5.15 -5.61 5.98
N LEU A 127 5.42 -6.77 5.38
CA LEU A 127 4.64 -7.99 5.62
C LEU A 127 4.77 -8.54 7.04
N GLU A 128 5.93 -8.34 7.67
CA GLU A 128 6.20 -8.70 9.07
C GLU A 128 5.39 -7.83 10.03
N ASP A 129 5.35 -6.51 9.80
CA ASP A 129 4.64 -5.55 10.64
C ASP A 129 3.10 -5.61 10.48
N THR A 130 2.62 -6.05 9.31
CA THR A 130 1.19 -6.19 9.01
C THR A 130 0.61 -7.57 9.38
N ALA A 131 1.41 -8.44 9.99
CA ALA A 131 0.94 -9.73 10.47
C ALA A 131 -0.11 -9.55 11.59
N ARG A 132 -1.12 -10.42 11.61
CA ARG A 132 -2.21 -10.36 12.62
C ARG A 132 -1.65 -10.48 14.04
N GLU A 133 -2.30 -9.91 15.03
CA GLU A 133 -1.91 -10.14 16.42
C GLU A 133 -2.05 -11.61 16.79
N PHE A 134 -1.14 -12.10 17.64
CA PHE A 134 -1.16 -13.46 18.15
C PHE A 134 -0.84 -13.46 19.65
N GLN A 135 -1.28 -14.51 20.33
CA GLN A 135 -1.01 -14.72 21.75
C GLN A 135 0.15 -15.72 21.89
N PRO A 136 1.28 -15.32 22.48
CA PRO A 136 2.39 -16.24 22.71
C PRO A 136 2.04 -17.26 23.79
N VAL A 137 2.62 -18.46 23.69
CA VAL A 137 2.51 -19.48 24.74
C VAL A 137 3.13 -18.99 26.05
N GLU A 138 2.54 -19.37 27.18
CA GLU A 138 3.11 -19.10 28.50
C GLU A 138 4.40 -19.91 28.70
N THR A 139 5.43 -19.27 29.25
CA THR A 139 6.71 -19.95 29.52
C THR A 139 6.56 -21.01 30.61
N ARG A 140 6.99 -22.23 30.31
CA ARG A 140 7.09 -23.32 31.28
C ARG A 140 8.54 -23.59 31.64
N LYS A 141 8.83 -23.65 32.95
CA LYS A 141 10.13 -24.09 33.46
C LYS A 141 10.24 -25.60 33.51
N GLY A 142 11.43 -26.12 33.18
CA GLY A 142 11.77 -27.53 33.14
C GLY A 142 11.54 -28.14 31.76
N TYR A 143 12.64 -28.35 31.03
CA TYR A 143 12.64 -29.06 29.76
C TYR A 143 12.09 -30.49 29.90
N LEU A 144 11.10 -30.82 29.06
CA LEU A 144 10.39 -32.12 29.01
C LEU A 144 10.05 -32.69 30.39
N PHE A 145 9.46 -31.86 31.27
CA PHE A 145 9.30 -32.20 32.68
C PHE A 145 8.44 -33.45 32.92
N TYR A 146 7.38 -33.70 32.14
CA TYR A 146 6.55 -34.90 32.32
C TYR A 146 7.26 -36.16 31.81
N THR A 147 7.94 -36.06 30.66
CA THR A 147 8.75 -37.13 30.08
C THR A 147 9.89 -37.51 31.01
N ARG A 148 10.62 -36.53 31.54
CA ARG A 148 11.67 -36.73 32.55
C ARG A 148 11.15 -37.40 33.82
N ARG A 149 9.95 -37.04 34.25
CA ARG A 149 9.31 -37.67 35.42
C ARG A 149 8.93 -39.13 35.13
N SER A 150 8.43 -39.41 33.94
CA SER A 150 8.09 -40.77 33.50
C SER A 150 9.33 -41.68 33.44
N ILE A 151 10.43 -41.22 32.85
CA ILE A 151 11.71 -41.96 32.79
C ILE A 151 12.19 -42.32 34.20
N ARG A 152 12.23 -41.33 35.12
CA ARG A 152 12.66 -41.56 36.51
C ARG A 152 11.78 -42.55 37.27
N THR A 153 10.48 -42.52 37.00
CA THR A 153 9.53 -43.42 37.66
C THR A 153 9.69 -44.86 37.15
N GLN A 154 10.01 -45.03 35.86
CA GLN A 154 10.34 -46.33 35.28
C GLN A 154 11.63 -46.92 35.87
N ASP A 155 12.66 -46.11 36.09
CA ASP A 155 13.91 -46.57 36.72
C ASP A 155 13.73 -47.01 38.19
N THR A 156 12.69 -46.52 38.87
CA THR A 156 12.45 -46.77 40.30
C THR A 156 11.41 -47.89 40.54
N ALA A 157 10.58 -48.21 39.55
CA ALA A 157 9.58 -49.28 39.66
C ALA A 157 10.22 -50.64 39.37
N ASP A 158 10.20 -51.55 40.36
CA ASP A 158 10.61 -52.94 40.19
C ASP A 158 9.95 -53.56 38.94
N SER A 159 10.74 -54.31 38.18
CA SER A 159 10.53 -54.88 36.84
C SER A 159 9.30 -55.81 36.65
N ASN A 160 8.33 -55.81 37.57
CA ASN A 160 7.16 -56.68 37.57
C ASN A 160 5.81 -55.96 37.38
N ALA A 161 5.78 -54.64 37.25
CA ALA A 161 4.58 -53.93 36.82
C ALA A 161 4.65 -53.65 35.31
N MET A 162 4.04 -54.54 34.52
CA MET A 162 3.82 -54.35 33.08
C MET A 162 2.92 -53.13 32.87
N SER A 163 3.49 -51.92 32.89
CA SER A 163 2.78 -50.69 32.59
C SER A 163 2.97 -50.34 31.11
N ASP A 164 1.86 -49.99 30.44
CA ASP A 164 1.68 -49.60 29.03
C ASP A 164 2.58 -48.46 28.49
N ASN A 165 3.64 -48.06 29.20
CA ASN A 165 4.45 -46.88 28.92
C ASN A 165 5.74 -47.20 28.14
N THR A 166 5.75 -48.30 27.37
CA THR A 166 6.89 -48.76 26.54
C THR A 166 7.14 -47.91 25.30
N GLN A 167 6.27 -46.91 25.04
CA GLN A 167 6.34 -46.02 23.89
C GLN A 167 7.07 -44.70 24.17
N LEU A 168 7.43 -44.39 25.43
CA LEU A 168 8.14 -43.16 25.76
C LEU A 168 9.66 -43.26 25.54
N VAL A 169 10.27 -42.12 25.19
CA VAL A 169 11.72 -41.97 25.06
C VAL A 169 12.46 -42.26 26.38
N THR A 170 13.67 -42.79 26.28
CA THR A 170 14.55 -43.05 27.44
C THR A 170 15.56 -41.93 27.69
N ASP A 171 15.91 -41.17 26.65
CA ASP A 171 16.84 -40.06 26.72
C ASP A 171 16.08 -38.73 26.60
N ILE A 172 16.71 -37.63 27.03
CA ILE A 172 16.10 -36.29 27.05
C ILE A 172 16.78 -35.36 26.02
N ASP A 173 17.80 -35.78 25.30
CA ASP A 173 18.39 -34.95 24.24
C ASP A 173 17.39 -34.58 23.13
N PRO A 174 17.60 -33.48 22.39
CA PRO A 174 16.64 -32.95 21.42
C PRO A 174 16.26 -33.91 20.28
N ASP A 175 17.15 -34.82 19.90
CA ASP A 175 16.93 -35.82 18.87
C ASP A 175 16.47 -37.18 19.42
N ALA A 176 16.17 -37.29 20.73
CA ALA A 176 15.78 -38.56 21.33
C ALA A 176 14.52 -39.16 20.70
N SER A 177 13.51 -38.34 20.41
CA SER A 177 12.26 -38.81 19.77
C SER A 177 12.50 -39.34 18.35
N SER A 178 13.29 -38.64 17.54
CA SER A 178 13.60 -39.03 16.16
C SER A 178 14.55 -40.22 16.08
N ARG A 179 15.60 -40.23 16.94
CA ARG A 179 16.59 -41.31 17.02
C ARG A 179 15.98 -42.62 17.53
N GLN A 180 15.18 -42.55 18.60
CA GLN A 180 14.58 -43.73 19.22
C GLN A 180 13.27 -44.16 18.55
N ARG A 181 12.64 -43.27 17.75
CA ARG A 181 11.30 -43.44 17.17
C ARG A 181 10.27 -43.75 18.25
N ARG A 182 10.29 -42.94 19.31
CA ARG A 182 9.45 -43.03 20.49
C ARG A 182 8.88 -41.66 20.81
N ASP A 183 7.75 -41.65 21.50
CA ASP A 183 7.03 -40.43 21.80
C ASP A 183 7.53 -39.80 23.11
N ILE A 184 7.26 -38.52 23.26
CA ILE A 184 7.36 -37.80 24.54
C ILE A 184 6.01 -37.83 25.25
N ALA A 185 5.96 -37.44 26.51
CA ALA A 185 4.70 -37.33 27.24
C ALA A 185 3.74 -36.38 26.51
N ILE A 186 2.44 -36.70 26.51
CA ILE A 186 1.42 -35.96 25.74
C ILE A 186 1.40 -34.48 26.13
N GLU A 187 1.48 -34.18 27.42
CA GLU A 187 1.49 -32.80 27.92
C GLU A 187 2.74 -32.01 27.50
N ASP A 188 3.88 -32.70 27.34
CA ASP A 188 5.08 -32.09 26.80
C ASP A 188 4.98 -31.90 25.27
N HIS A 189 4.32 -32.82 24.57
CA HIS A 189 4.05 -32.71 23.14
C HIS A 189 3.13 -31.52 22.82
N GLU A 190 2.00 -31.38 23.51
CA GLU A 190 1.06 -30.26 23.33
C GLU A 190 1.72 -28.90 23.61
N TYR A 191 2.55 -28.83 24.66
CA TYR A 191 3.34 -27.64 24.95
C TYR A 191 4.36 -27.35 23.84
N THR A 192 5.06 -28.37 23.34
CA THR A 192 6.07 -28.23 22.28
C THR A 192 5.44 -27.72 20.99
N THR A 193 4.30 -28.26 20.55
CA THR A 193 3.58 -27.75 19.37
C THR A 193 3.14 -26.30 19.54
N SER A 194 2.65 -25.92 20.73
CA SER A 194 2.25 -24.53 21.04
C SER A 194 3.45 -23.58 21.06
N LEU A 195 4.58 -24.04 21.57
CA LEU A 195 5.85 -23.32 21.56
C LEU A 195 6.38 -23.13 20.14
N LEU A 196 6.43 -24.19 19.32
CA LEU A 196 6.87 -24.13 17.93
C LEU A 196 6.02 -23.18 17.09
N ARG A 197 4.69 -23.22 17.27
CA ARG A 197 3.80 -22.23 16.67
C ARG A 197 4.17 -20.81 17.09
N THR A 198 4.38 -20.57 18.37
CA THR A 198 4.78 -19.25 18.90
C THR A 198 6.12 -18.79 18.30
N LEU A 199 7.09 -19.70 18.18
CA LEU A 199 8.40 -19.41 17.57
C LEU A 199 8.27 -19.06 16.08
N PHE A 200 7.50 -19.83 15.32
CA PHE A 200 7.21 -19.52 13.92
C PHE A 200 6.56 -18.13 13.78
N GLU A 201 5.59 -17.80 14.63
CA GLU A 201 4.92 -16.50 14.63
C GLU A 201 5.89 -15.35 14.95
N TYR A 202 6.84 -15.53 15.88
CA TYR A 202 7.89 -14.53 16.10
C TYR A 202 8.79 -14.34 14.88
N VAL A 203 9.21 -15.44 14.22
CA VAL A 203 10.03 -15.36 12.99
C VAL A 203 9.26 -14.71 11.85
N ARG A 204 7.97 -15.03 11.69
CA ARG A 204 7.06 -14.41 10.71
C ARG A 204 6.91 -12.90 10.87
N ARG A 205 7.24 -12.35 12.05
CA ARG A 205 7.23 -10.91 12.38
C ARG A 205 8.62 -10.29 12.47
N GLY A 206 9.66 -10.97 12.00
CA GLY A 206 11.05 -10.47 12.08
C GLY A 206 11.61 -10.41 13.52
N ARG A 207 10.87 -10.89 14.52
CA ARG A 207 11.24 -10.85 15.95
C ARG A 207 12.07 -12.07 16.37
N MET A 208 13.16 -12.31 15.64
CA MET A 208 14.05 -13.45 15.87
C MET A 208 14.66 -13.45 17.28
N SER A 209 14.99 -12.27 17.81
CA SER A 209 15.51 -12.10 19.18
C SER A 209 14.57 -12.69 20.23
N ASP A 210 13.28 -12.44 20.07
CA ASP A 210 12.26 -12.80 21.04
C ASP A 210 11.94 -14.29 20.97
N ALA A 211 11.98 -14.87 19.77
CA ALA A 211 11.92 -16.31 19.59
C ALA A 211 13.09 -17.02 20.32
N MET A 212 14.32 -16.49 20.19
CA MET A 212 15.48 -17.03 20.87
C MET A 212 15.41 -16.86 22.39
N ALA A 213 14.92 -15.71 22.87
CA ALA A 213 14.70 -15.46 24.30
C ALA A 213 13.67 -16.46 24.86
N LEU A 214 12.55 -16.66 24.16
CA LEU A 214 11.52 -17.62 24.56
C LEU A 214 12.04 -19.05 24.66
N CYS A 215 12.91 -19.48 23.73
CA CYS A 215 13.57 -20.78 23.80
C CYS A 215 14.40 -20.92 25.08
N VAL A 216 15.20 -19.90 25.44
CA VAL A 216 16.01 -19.92 26.66
C VAL A 216 15.12 -19.89 27.91
N GLU A 217 14.07 -19.08 27.91
CA GLU A 217 13.12 -18.99 29.03
C GLU A 217 12.34 -20.29 29.25
N SER A 218 12.12 -21.07 28.19
CA SER A 218 11.48 -22.39 28.21
C SER A 218 12.46 -23.55 28.48
N ASP A 219 13.69 -23.26 28.89
CA ASP A 219 14.77 -24.24 29.11
C ASP A 219 15.18 -25.08 27.88
N GLU A 220 15.00 -24.52 26.67
CA GLU A 220 15.45 -25.09 25.38
C GLU A 220 16.53 -24.21 24.71
N PRO A 221 17.66 -23.90 25.38
CA PRO A 221 18.71 -23.05 24.82
C PRO A 221 19.37 -23.65 23.56
N TRP A 222 19.28 -24.97 23.40
CA TRP A 222 19.75 -25.67 22.20
C TRP A 222 18.99 -25.21 20.95
N ARG A 223 17.68 -24.95 21.05
CA ARG A 223 16.86 -24.49 19.92
C ARG A 223 17.22 -23.07 19.53
N ALA A 224 17.46 -22.20 20.52
CA ALA A 224 18.01 -20.87 20.28
C ALA A 224 19.37 -20.94 19.56
N ALA A 225 20.25 -21.86 19.97
CA ALA A 225 21.54 -22.07 19.31
C ALA A 225 21.36 -22.55 17.85
N SER A 226 20.44 -23.47 17.59
CA SER A 226 20.11 -23.93 16.23
C SER A 226 19.60 -22.78 15.36
N MET A 227 18.72 -21.91 15.88
CA MET A 227 18.20 -20.75 15.14
C MET A 227 19.28 -19.71 14.81
N LYS A 228 20.26 -19.51 15.71
CA LYS A 228 21.41 -18.60 15.48
C LYS A 228 22.29 -19.02 14.30
N GLY A 229 22.24 -20.27 13.86
CA GLY A 229 23.04 -20.76 12.74
C GLY A 229 22.73 -20.07 11.40
N GLY A 230 21.61 -19.35 11.30
CA GLY A 230 21.24 -18.55 10.13
C GLY A 230 21.85 -17.15 10.07
N LEU A 231 22.54 -16.70 11.12
CA LEU A 231 23.20 -15.40 11.14
C LEU A 231 24.47 -15.41 10.27
N PHE A 232 24.66 -14.33 9.50
CA PHE A 232 25.90 -14.12 8.74
C PHE A 232 27.10 -14.05 9.69
N TRP A 233 28.20 -14.65 9.27
CA TRP A 233 29.44 -14.59 10.03
C TRP A 233 29.98 -13.15 10.04
N ARG A 234 30.32 -12.67 11.24
CA ARG A 234 30.89 -11.35 11.47
C ARG A 234 32.10 -11.47 12.38
N ASP A 235 33.21 -10.91 11.94
CA ASP A 235 34.39 -10.68 12.77
C ASP A 235 34.65 -9.18 12.85
N PRO A 236 34.29 -8.55 13.99
CA PRO A 236 34.48 -7.11 14.18
C PRO A 236 35.94 -6.66 14.05
N GLN A 237 36.91 -7.55 14.30
CA GLN A 237 38.34 -7.21 14.22
C GLN A 237 38.84 -7.08 12.78
N LEU A 238 38.12 -7.65 11.80
CA LEU A 238 38.40 -7.46 10.38
C LEU A 238 37.85 -6.12 9.85
N GLU A 239 36.88 -5.55 10.55
CA GLU A 239 36.22 -4.30 10.18
C GLU A 239 36.90 -3.11 10.85
N ASP A 240 37.13 -3.22 12.16
CA ASP A 240 37.84 -2.25 12.98
C ASP A 240 38.78 -2.99 13.92
N ALA A 241 40.09 -2.78 13.72
CA ALA A 241 41.13 -3.43 14.51
C ALA A 241 41.07 -3.07 16.01
N GLU A 242 40.42 -1.94 16.37
CA GLU A 242 40.23 -1.53 17.77
C GLU A 242 38.93 -2.09 18.38
N SER A 243 38.10 -2.77 17.60
CA SER A 243 36.85 -3.35 18.10
C SER A 243 37.08 -4.45 19.13
N THR A 244 36.38 -4.34 20.27
CA THR A 244 36.36 -5.35 21.33
C THR A 244 35.17 -6.31 21.23
N ASP A 245 34.35 -6.17 20.19
CA ASP A 245 33.16 -7.01 19.99
C ASP A 245 33.57 -8.44 19.67
N ARG A 246 32.71 -9.40 20.06
CA ARG A 246 32.97 -10.82 19.83
C ARG A 246 32.60 -11.24 18.41
N VAL A 247 33.40 -12.13 17.85
CA VAL A 247 33.07 -12.87 16.61
C VAL A 247 31.73 -13.59 16.77
N GLY A 248 30.88 -13.47 15.75
CA GLY A 248 29.53 -14.02 15.75
C GLY A 248 29.12 -14.63 14.42
N GLY A 249 27.94 -15.24 14.40
CA GLY A 249 27.37 -15.87 13.20
C GLY A 249 27.98 -17.21 12.85
N ASN A 250 27.69 -17.70 11.64
CA ASN A 250 28.05 -19.04 11.20
C ASN A 250 28.82 -19.03 9.87
N ILE A 251 30.08 -19.44 9.91
CA ILE A 251 30.95 -19.57 8.74
C ILE A 251 30.38 -20.59 7.74
N ASN A 252 29.74 -21.66 8.24
CA ASN A 252 29.13 -22.72 7.43
C ASN A 252 27.62 -22.54 7.32
N ARG A 253 27.16 -21.30 7.10
CA ARG A 253 25.73 -20.97 6.95
C ARG A 253 25.04 -21.79 5.86
N ASN A 254 25.73 -22.03 4.75
CA ASN A 254 25.21 -22.85 3.64
C ASN A 254 24.94 -24.30 4.07
N LEU A 255 25.88 -24.93 4.79
CA LEU A 255 25.70 -26.27 5.34
C LEU A 255 24.53 -26.30 6.34
N TRP A 256 24.44 -25.28 7.20
CA TRP A 256 23.32 -25.14 8.13
C TRP A 256 21.97 -25.03 7.42
N LYS A 257 21.86 -24.24 6.35
CA LYS A 257 20.63 -24.15 5.54
C LYS A 257 20.21 -25.51 4.99
N HIS A 258 21.16 -26.31 4.52
CA HIS A 258 20.89 -27.65 4.03
C HIS A 258 20.47 -28.63 5.14
N ALA A 259 21.05 -28.51 6.33
CA ALA A 259 20.61 -29.27 7.50
C ALA A 259 19.18 -28.89 7.92
N CYS A 260 18.86 -27.59 7.96
CA CYS A 260 17.51 -27.08 8.19
C CYS A 260 16.52 -27.55 7.11
N ALA A 261 16.95 -27.57 5.85
CA ALA A 261 16.16 -28.10 4.75
C ALA A 261 15.82 -29.59 4.93
N ALA A 262 16.79 -30.40 5.36
CA ALA A 262 16.57 -31.81 5.64
C ALA A 262 15.59 -32.02 6.79
N LEU A 263 15.74 -31.24 7.87
CA LEU A 263 14.84 -31.27 9.01
C LEU A 263 13.40 -30.88 8.62
N ALA A 264 13.25 -29.84 7.80
CA ALA A 264 11.95 -29.41 7.31
C ALA A 264 11.30 -30.44 6.36
N HIS A 265 12.11 -31.16 5.58
CA HIS A 265 11.62 -32.18 4.66
C HIS A 265 11.06 -33.42 5.37
N ASP A 266 11.56 -33.74 6.56
CA ASP A 266 11.10 -34.88 7.34
C ASP A 266 9.65 -34.67 7.82
N THR A 267 8.73 -35.47 7.30
CA THR A 267 7.30 -35.43 7.63
C THR A 267 6.97 -35.96 9.02
N GLY A 268 7.94 -36.59 9.71
CA GLY A 268 7.78 -37.01 11.11
C GLY A 268 7.82 -35.85 12.10
N ASN A 269 8.35 -34.69 11.70
CA ASN A 269 8.45 -33.51 12.54
C ASN A 269 7.15 -32.68 12.51
N ASP A 270 6.96 -31.88 13.56
CA ASP A 270 5.82 -30.96 13.69
C ASP A 270 5.76 -29.97 12.51
N SER A 271 4.56 -29.64 12.03
CA SER A 271 4.39 -28.76 10.87
C SER A 271 4.97 -27.36 11.11
N TYR A 272 4.88 -26.82 12.33
CA TYR A 272 5.44 -25.51 12.66
C TYR A 272 6.96 -25.57 12.83
N GLU A 273 7.52 -26.67 13.33
CA GLU A 273 8.98 -26.85 13.35
C GLU A 273 9.56 -26.88 11.93
N ARG A 274 8.91 -27.66 11.05
CA ARG A 274 9.28 -27.74 9.65
C ARG A 274 9.18 -26.38 8.96
N ALA A 275 8.09 -25.65 9.21
CA ALA A 275 7.90 -24.30 8.68
C ALA A 275 8.92 -23.29 9.23
N LEU A 276 9.26 -23.37 10.52
CA LEU A 276 10.25 -22.50 11.16
C LEU A 276 11.62 -22.63 10.49
N TYR A 277 12.14 -23.86 10.39
CA TYR A 277 13.45 -24.09 9.76
C TYR A 277 13.43 -23.93 8.24
N ALA A 278 12.28 -24.14 7.59
CA ALA A 278 12.12 -23.81 6.18
C ALA A 278 12.18 -22.31 5.92
N ALA A 279 11.49 -21.49 6.70
CA ALA A 279 11.54 -20.03 6.58
C ALA A 279 12.96 -19.50 6.79
N LEU A 280 13.64 -20.02 7.82
CA LEU A 280 15.03 -19.70 8.14
C LEU A 280 16.03 -20.10 7.05
N SER A 281 15.75 -21.16 6.30
CA SER A 281 16.63 -21.65 5.23
C SER A 281 16.27 -21.13 3.83
N GLY A 282 15.19 -20.35 3.70
CA GLY A 282 14.71 -19.82 2.42
C GLY A 282 13.90 -20.84 1.60
N ARG A 283 13.34 -21.87 2.24
CA ARG A 283 12.45 -22.85 1.60
C ARG A 283 11.00 -22.42 1.71
N VAL A 284 10.26 -22.60 0.63
CA VAL A 284 8.85 -22.18 0.55
C VAL A 284 7.90 -23.33 0.87
N ASP A 285 8.18 -24.54 0.36
CA ASP A 285 7.20 -25.64 0.32
C ASP A 285 6.63 -25.99 1.70
N GLU A 286 7.49 -26.10 2.69
CA GLU A 286 7.12 -26.46 4.05
C GLU A 286 6.47 -25.28 4.80
N VAL A 287 6.88 -24.04 4.53
CA VAL A 287 6.28 -22.82 5.10
C VAL A 287 4.82 -22.67 4.66
N LEU A 288 4.54 -22.94 3.38
CA LEU A 288 3.18 -22.82 2.83
C LEU A 288 2.17 -23.75 3.51
N THR A 289 2.61 -24.78 4.23
CA THR A 289 1.71 -25.69 4.95
C THR A 289 1.04 -25.07 6.17
N VAL A 290 1.63 -23.99 6.72
CA VAL A 290 1.10 -23.26 7.88
C VAL A 290 0.60 -21.86 7.51
N CYS A 291 0.78 -21.42 6.25
CA CYS A 291 0.28 -20.14 5.75
C CYS A 291 -1.24 -20.15 5.59
N VAL A 292 -1.91 -19.06 6.00
CA VAL A 292 -3.37 -18.96 5.95
C VAL A 292 -3.83 -17.74 5.13
N THR A 293 -3.17 -16.59 5.29
CA THR A 293 -3.60 -15.33 4.68
C THR A 293 -2.76 -14.97 3.46
N TRP A 294 -3.28 -14.12 2.57
CA TRP A 294 -2.51 -13.63 1.42
C TRP A 294 -1.15 -13.04 1.83
N ASN A 295 -1.10 -12.27 2.93
CA ASN A 295 0.15 -11.73 3.48
C ASN A 295 1.18 -12.82 3.83
N ASP A 296 0.74 -13.98 4.34
CA ASP A 296 1.63 -15.07 4.73
C ASP A 296 2.22 -15.80 3.52
N PHE A 297 1.40 -16.02 2.50
CA PHE A 297 1.85 -16.60 1.23
C PHE A 297 2.87 -15.67 0.55
N VAL A 298 2.56 -14.38 0.43
CA VAL A 298 3.49 -13.40 -0.13
C VAL A 298 4.78 -13.34 0.68
N TRP A 299 4.70 -13.27 2.03
CA TRP A 299 5.89 -13.23 2.88
C TRP A 299 6.79 -14.45 2.71
N ALA A 300 6.21 -15.66 2.65
CA ALA A 300 6.98 -16.88 2.48
C ALA A 300 7.77 -16.89 1.16
N HIS A 301 7.13 -16.46 0.08
CA HIS A 301 7.77 -16.34 -1.22
C HIS A 301 8.82 -15.22 -1.25
N VAL A 302 8.50 -14.02 -0.77
CA VAL A 302 9.43 -12.88 -0.69
C VAL A 302 10.68 -13.27 0.11
N ASN A 303 10.50 -13.88 1.28
CA ASN A 303 11.60 -14.31 2.13
C ASN A 303 12.51 -15.33 1.42
N ALA A 304 11.94 -16.29 0.69
CA ALA A 304 12.72 -17.24 -0.09
C ALA A 304 13.50 -16.58 -1.24
N VAL A 305 12.90 -15.61 -1.95
CA VAL A 305 13.61 -14.86 -3.01
C VAL A 305 14.78 -14.08 -2.43
N ILE A 306 14.59 -13.40 -1.29
CA ILE A 306 15.67 -12.67 -0.60
C ILE A 306 16.80 -13.62 -0.22
N GLU A 307 16.47 -14.74 0.44
CA GLU A 307 17.48 -15.73 0.86
C GLU A 307 18.25 -16.31 -0.34
N MET A 308 17.56 -16.58 -1.46
CA MET A 308 18.17 -17.07 -2.69
C MET A 308 19.09 -16.03 -3.34
N ARG A 309 18.68 -14.76 -3.41
CA ARG A 309 19.50 -13.67 -3.93
C ARG A 309 20.72 -13.38 -3.07
N MET A 310 20.56 -13.39 -1.74
CA MET A 310 21.65 -13.26 -0.78
C MET A 310 22.66 -14.41 -0.95
N ASP A 311 22.17 -15.65 -1.01
CA ASP A 311 23.05 -16.81 -1.22
C ASP A 311 23.77 -16.77 -2.56
N HIS A 312 23.15 -16.22 -3.60
CA HIS A 312 23.77 -16.05 -4.92
C HIS A 312 24.85 -14.95 -4.91
N GLY A 313 24.54 -13.79 -4.34
CA GLY A 313 25.46 -12.66 -4.28
C GLY A 313 26.68 -12.90 -3.38
N LEU A 314 26.57 -13.80 -2.40
CA LEU A 314 27.68 -14.17 -1.52
C LEU A 314 28.51 -15.37 -2.02
N ARG A 315 28.20 -15.97 -3.19
CA ARG A 315 28.97 -17.12 -3.68
C ARG A 315 30.38 -16.74 -4.08
N GLY A 316 31.34 -17.58 -3.69
CA GLY A 316 32.72 -17.52 -4.19
C GLY A 316 33.57 -16.41 -3.57
N ALA A 317 33.05 -15.71 -2.56
CA ALA A 317 33.68 -14.52 -2.01
C ALA A 317 33.77 -14.56 -0.47
N CYS A 318 33.72 -15.75 0.11
CA CYS A 318 33.91 -15.92 1.56
C CYS A 318 35.39 -15.96 1.93
N VAL A 319 35.75 -15.38 3.07
CA VAL A 319 37.07 -15.49 3.70
C VAL A 319 37.46 -16.95 3.96
N TYR A 320 36.47 -17.80 4.22
CA TYR A 320 36.64 -19.23 4.48
C TYR A 320 36.05 -20.09 3.38
N GLU A 321 36.69 -21.24 3.14
CA GLU A 321 36.13 -22.30 2.32
C GLU A 321 34.92 -22.93 3.03
N GLN A 322 33.73 -22.82 2.42
CA GLN A 322 32.51 -23.39 2.98
C GLN A 322 32.55 -24.92 2.94
N ALA A 323 32.09 -25.56 4.02
CA ALA A 323 31.97 -27.01 4.07
C ALA A 323 30.99 -27.53 3.00
N PRO A 324 31.29 -28.67 2.34
CA PRO A 324 30.43 -29.21 1.29
C PRO A 324 29.09 -29.70 1.87
N ALA A 325 27.99 -29.33 1.22
CA ALA A 325 26.63 -29.76 1.59
C ALA A 325 26.14 -31.01 0.83
N THR A 326 27.06 -31.78 0.23
CA THR A 326 26.74 -32.91 -0.67
C THR A 326 25.90 -34.01 0.00
N SER A 327 26.02 -34.20 1.31
CA SER A 327 25.20 -35.14 2.10
C SER A 327 23.70 -34.84 2.03
N PHE A 328 23.31 -33.60 1.72
CA PHE A 328 21.93 -33.14 1.64
C PHE A 328 21.40 -33.01 0.21
N ALA A 329 22.16 -33.45 -0.80
CA ALA A 329 21.77 -33.32 -2.21
C ALA A 329 20.45 -34.05 -2.58
N HIS A 330 20.01 -34.99 -1.75
CA HIS A 330 18.73 -35.68 -1.89
C HIS A 330 17.52 -34.82 -1.50
N VAL A 331 17.73 -33.73 -0.75
CA VAL A 331 16.66 -32.86 -0.23
C VAL A 331 16.37 -31.76 -1.25
N GLN A 332 15.44 -32.04 -2.17
CA GLN A 332 15.05 -31.09 -3.21
C GLN A 332 13.74 -30.39 -2.85
N SER A 333 13.62 -29.11 -3.24
CA SER A 333 12.34 -28.41 -3.22
C SER A 333 11.45 -28.93 -4.34
N ARG A 334 10.15 -29.05 -4.06
CA ARG A 334 9.15 -29.43 -5.06
C ARG A 334 8.84 -28.26 -5.99
N ARG A 335 8.80 -27.05 -5.43
CA ARG A 335 8.59 -25.81 -6.18
C ARG A 335 9.91 -25.11 -6.47
N THR A 336 9.98 -24.49 -7.64
CA THR A 336 11.04 -23.54 -7.96
C THR A 336 10.84 -22.26 -7.15
N CYS A 337 11.92 -21.74 -6.56
CA CYS A 337 11.91 -20.42 -5.96
C CYS A 337 11.61 -19.37 -7.03
N ALA A 338 10.84 -18.34 -6.69
CA ALA A 338 10.61 -17.22 -7.59
C ALA A 338 11.90 -16.42 -7.80
N THR A 339 12.09 -15.83 -8.97
CA THR A 339 13.30 -15.06 -9.34
C THR A 339 13.19 -13.58 -8.97
N ASP A 340 11.97 -13.06 -9.02
CA ASP A 340 11.66 -11.66 -8.80
C ASP A 340 10.26 -11.49 -8.16
N MET A 341 9.94 -10.25 -7.80
CA MET A 341 8.69 -9.92 -7.15
C MET A 341 7.46 -10.11 -8.04
N ALA A 342 7.56 -9.90 -9.35
CA ALA A 342 6.43 -10.11 -10.24
C ALA A 342 6.02 -11.59 -10.25
N GLN A 343 6.99 -12.48 -10.38
CA GLN A 343 6.76 -13.92 -10.32
C GLN A 343 6.20 -14.37 -8.96
N VAL A 344 6.59 -13.73 -7.85
CA VAL A 344 5.98 -14.00 -6.53
C VAL A 344 4.47 -13.76 -6.57
N PHE A 345 4.04 -12.59 -7.05
CA PHE A 345 2.62 -12.26 -7.10
C PHE A 345 1.85 -13.11 -8.12
N ASP A 346 2.46 -13.46 -9.26
CA ASP A 346 1.86 -14.39 -10.24
C ASP A 346 1.61 -15.77 -9.64
N ILE A 347 2.57 -16.30 -8.87
CA ILE A 347 2.41 -17.57 -8.18
C ILE A 347 1.26 -17.47 -7.16
N VAL A 348 1.20 -16.41 -6.36
CA VAL A 348 0.17 -16.24 -5.33
C VAL A 348 -1.23 -16.09 -5.96
N GLU A 349 -1.36 -15.43 -7.10
CA GLU A 349 -2.63 -15.32 -7.83
C GLU A 349 -3.08 -16.61 -8.51
N SER A 350 -2.12 -17.48 -8.87
CA SER A 350 -2.39 -18.80 -9.41
C SER A 350 -2.87 -19.80 -8.34
N LEU A 351 -2.76 -19.47 -7.04
CA LEU A 351 -3.25 -20.33 -5.96
C LEU A 351 -4.78 -20.32 -5.92
N ASP A 352 -5.38 -21.48 -5.66
CA ASP A 352 -6.83 -21.61 -5.53
C ASP A 352 -7.33 -21.24 -4.11
N GLY A 353 -8.60 -20.87 -4.02
CA GLY A 353 -9.32 -20.74 -2.74
C GLY A 353 -9.41 -19.31 -2.19
N CYS A 354 -9.29 -19.16 -0.87
CA CYS A 354 -9.46 -17.87 -0.19
C CYS A 354 -8.39 -16.84 -0.57
N VAL A 355 -7.15 -17.29 -0.81
CA VAL A 355 -6.01 -16.43 -1.18
C VAL A 355 -6.24 -15.75 -2.52
N GLN A 356 -6.82 -16.46 -3.49
CA GLN A 356 -7.17 -15.88 -4.80
C GLN A 356 -8.19 -14.75 -4.68
N ASN A 357 -9.20 -14.95 -3.83
CA ASN A 357 -10.23 -13.94 -3.59
C ASN A 357 -9.65 -12.72 -2.89
N GLU A 358 -8.73 -12.91 -1.93
CA GLU A 358 -7.98 -11.82 -1.31
C GLU A 358 -7.09 -11.09 -2.32
N ALA A 359 -6.44 -11.80 -3.25
CA ALA A 359 -5.58 -11.18 -4.27
C ALA A 359 -6.36 -10.29 -5.27
N ARG A 360 -7.64 -10.59 -5.50
CA ARG A 360 -8.53 -9.78 -6.36
C ARG A 360 -9.02 -8.49 -5.71
N ASP A 361 -8.81 -8.31 -4.42
CA ASP A 361 -9.18 -7.09 -3.72
C ASP A 361 -8.48 -5.85 -4.34
N PRO A 362 -9.20 -4.73 -4.56
CA PRO A 362 -8.63 -3.54 -5.19
C PRO A 362 -7.38 -2.98 -4.50
N LEU A 363 -7.32 -3.00 -3.16
CA LEU A 363 -6.15 -2.52 -2.41
C LEU A 363 -4.99 -3.50 -2.52
N ARG A 364 -5.26 -4.81 -2.58
CA ARG A 364 -4.20 -5.81 -2.80
C ARG A 364 -3.58 -5.72 -4.19
N ARG A 365 -4.38 -5.44 -5.22
CA ARG A 365 -3.86 -5.16 -6.57
C ARG A 365 -3.00 -3.90 -6.59
N LEU A 366 -3.38 -2.85 -5.85
CA LEU A 366 -2.56 -1.66 -5.68
C LEU A 366 -1.25 -1.97 -4.93
N GLN A 367 -1.29 -2.75 -3.84
CA GLN A 367 -0.09 -3.18 -3.10
C GLN A 367 0.87 -4.00 -3.97
N ARG A 368 0.33 -4.91 -4.80
CA ARG A 368 1.11 -5.63 -5.82
C ARG A 368 1.82 -4.64 -6.75
N ALA A 369 1.07 -3.71 -7.34
CA ALA A 369 1.64 -2.73 -8.28
C ALA A 369 2.73 -1.85 -7.65
N LEU A 370 2.58 -1.48 -6.37
CA LEU A 370 3.61 -0.76 -5.62
C LEU A 370 4.87 -1.62 -5.42
N ALA A 371 4.69 -2.87 -4.95
CA ALA A 371 5.79 -3.80 -4.66
C ALA A 371 6.55 -4.27 -5.91
N THR A 372 5.89 -4.37 -7.07
CA THR A 372 6.54 -4.72 -8.35
C THR A 372 7.05 -3.51 -9.14
N ASN A 373 6.92 -2.30 -8.58
CA ASN A 373 7.22 -1.04 -9.26
C ASN A 373 6.43 -0.83 -10.59
N ALA A 374 5.22 -1.39 -10.67
CA ALA A 374 4.31 -1.28 -11.82
C ALA A 374 3.14 -0.30 -11.55
N PHE A 375 3.35 0.68 -10.67
CA PHE A 375 2.29 1.62 -10.27
C PHE A 375 1.80 2.50 -11.43
N ALA A 376 2.69 2.89 -12.36
CA ALA A 376 2.30 3.66 -13.54
C ALA A 376 1.31 2.89 -14.42
N GLU A 377 1.61 1.63 -14.73
CA GLU A 377 0.74 0.72 -15.50
C GLU A 377 -0.61 0.51 -14.79
N TYR A 378 -0.57 0.31 -13.47
CA TYR A 378 -1.79 0.18 -12.67
C TYR A 378 -2.69 1.42 -12.74
N VAL A 379 -2.12 2.63 -12.73
CA VAL A 379 -2.91 3.88 -12.82
C VAL A 379 -3.56 4.00 -14.19
N GLU A 380 -2.90 3.58 -15.28
CA GLU A 380 -3.51 3.55 -16.62
C GLU A 380 -4.67 2.56 -16.70
N GLU A 381 -4.47 1.33 -16.22
CA GLU A 381 -5.52 0.32 -16.17
C GLU A 381 -6.70 0.77 -15.30
N PHE A 382 -6.41 1.35 -14.14
CA PHE A 382 -7.43 1.87 -13.24
C PHE A 382 -8.21 3.01 -13.90
N ALA A 383 -7.53 3.94 -14.58
CA ALA A 383 -8.16 5.04 -15.30
C ALA A 383 -9.07 4.56 -16.44
N GLN A 384 -8.67 3.52 -17.17
CA GLN A 384 -9.49 2.92 -18.24
C GLN A 384 -10.72 2.19 -17.67
N ALA A 385 -10.60 1.59 -16.48
CA ALA A 385 -11.67 0.88 -15.81
C ALA A 385 -12.59 1.79 -14.97
N LEU A 386 -12.31 3.10 -14.88
CA LEU A 386 -13.11 4.04 -14.11
C LEU A 386 -14.56 4.04 -14.58
N SER A 387 -15.47 3.89 -13.62
CA SER A 387 -16.91 3.92 -13.85
C SER A 387 -17.62 4.77 -12.81
N PRO A 388 -18.84 5.25 -13.08
CA PRO A 388 -19.65 5.96 -12.09
C PRO A 388 -19.97 5.10 -10.84
N GLU A 389 -19.82 3.78 -10.91
CA GLU A 389 -20.05 2.84 -9.82
C GLU A 389 -18.79 2.53 -8.99
N THR A 390 -17.61 3.00 -9.42
CA THR A 390 -16.35 2.76 -8.71
C THR A 390 -16.40 3.34 -7.29
N ASP A 391 -15.94 2.57 -6.29
CA ASP A 391 -15.94 2.99 -4.88
C ASP A 391 -15.12 4.28 -4.72
N VAL A 392 -15.76 5.32 -4.15
CA VAL A 392 -15.17 6.64 -3.90
C VAL A 392 -13.91 6.52 -3.03
N ARG A 393 -13.87 5.57 -2.09
CA ARG A 393 -12.67 5.32 -1.26
C ARG A 393 -11.49 4.87 -2.12
N MET A 394 -11.73 4.03 -3.12
CA MET A 394 -10.67 3.57 -4.00
C MET A 394 -10.18 4.69 -4.91
N VAL A 395 -11.10 5.47 -5.50
CA VAL A 395 -10.74 6.65 -6.30
C VAL A 395 -9.91 7.64 -5.47
N ARG A 396 -10.29 7.87 -4.20
CA ARG A 396 -9.50 8.68 -3.26
C ARG A 396 -8.09 8.12 -3.08
N VAL A 397 -7.96 6.83 -2.75
CA VAL A 397 -6.66 6.22 -2.49
C VAL A 397 -5.74 6.34 -3.71
N VAL A 398 -6.22 6.00 -4.90
CA VAL A 398 -5.42 6.08 -6.14
C VAL A 398 -5.06 7.53 -6.46
N ALA A 399 -5.99 8.48 -6.32
CA ALA A 399 -5.71 9.90 -6.52
C ALA A 399 -4.58 10.40 -5.60
N HIS A 400 -4.68 10.11 -4.30
CA HIS A 400 -3.67 10.56 -3.32
C HIS A 400 -2.35 9.80 -3.48
N ALA A 401 -2.38 8.53 -3.85
CA ALA A 401 -1.17 7.76 -4.14
C ALA A 401 -0.44 8.35 -5.35
N SER A 402 -1.16 8.65 -6.44
CA SER A 402 -0.58 9.33 -7.62
C SER A 402 0.06 10.67 -7.26
N LEU A 403 -0.57 11.46 -6.39
CA LEU A 403 0.02 12.71 -5.90
C LEU A 403 1.28 12.48 -5.05
N CYS A 404 1.29 11.50 -4.14
CA CYS A 404 2.47 11.16 -3.33
C CYS A 404 3.64 10.72 -4.20
N VAL A 405 3.37 9.84 -5.16
CA VAL A 405 4.36 9.31 -6.09
C VAL A 405 4.94 10.43 -6.97
N ARG A 406 4.09 11.32 -7.49
CA ARG A 406 4.56 12.49 -8.25
C ARG A 406 5.42 13.44 -7.40
N GLN A 407 5.05 13.66 -6.14
CA GLN A 407 5.84 14.48 -5.21
C GLN A 407 7.21 13.87 -4.86
N SER A 408 7.38 12.55 -5.02
CA SER A 408 8.68 11.88 -4.90
C SER A 408 9.55 12.00 -6.15
N GLY A 409 9.08 12.69 -7.20
CA GLY A 409 9.80 12.85 -8.47
C GLY A 409 9.78 11.59 -9.34
N ALA A 410 8.74 10.76 -9.25
CA ALA A 410 8.50 9.69 -10.22
C ALA A 410 7.58 10.19 -11.34
N GLU A 411 7.91 9.85 -12.58
CA GLU A 411 7.08 10.17 -13.74
C GLU A 411 5.90 9.23 -13.80
N LEU A 412 4.69 9.80 -13.93
CA LEU A 412 3.45 9.06 -14.07
C LEU A 412 2.75 9.48 -15.36
N PRO A 413 1.90 8.60 -15.93
CA PRO A 413 1.12 8.92 -17.11
C PRO A 413 0.08 10.01 -16.78
N GLU A 414 0.44 11.26 -17.08
CA GLU A 414 -0.37 12.46 -16.87
C GLU A 414 -1.84 12.35 -17.36
N PRO A 415 -2.17 11.76 -18.53
CA PRO A 415 -3.58 11.61 -18.91
C PRO A 415 -4.36 10.69 -17.97
N ALA A 416 -3.75 9.60 -17.48
CA ALA A 416 -4.38 8.68 -16.56
C ALA A 416 -4.53 9.30 -15.16
N VAL A 417 -3.50 9.99 -14.67
CA VAL A 417 -3.56 10.73 -13.39
C VAL A 417 -4.63 11.81 -13.44
N SER A 418 -4.72 12.57 -14.54
CA SER A 418 -5.74 13.60 -14.73
C SER A 418 -7.15 12.99 -14.74
N ALA A 419 -7.37 11.86 -15.42
CA ALA A 419 -8.66 11.16 -15.41
C ALA A 419 -9.07 10.70 -14.00
N VAL A 420 -8.14 10.17 -13.21
CA VAL A 420 -8.40 9.77 -11.82
C VAL A 420 -8.71 10.99 -10.94
N LEU A 421 -7.96 12.08 -11.08
CA LEU A 421 -8.20 13.32 -10.34
C LEU A 421 -9.54 13.97 -10.72
N GLU A 422 -9.91 13.97 -12.01
CA GLU A 422 -11.20 14.46 -12.51
C GLU A 422 -12.35 13.63 -11.90
N ALA A 423 -12.24 12.30 -11.97
CA ALA A 423 -13.22 11.42 -11.35
C ALA A 423 -13.34 11.65 -9.83
N TYR A 424 -12.25 11.95 -9.14
CA TYR A 424 -12.28 12.28 -7.72
C TYR A 424 -12.93 13.65 -7.46
N VAL A 425 -12.58 14.67 -8.24
CA VAL A 425 -13.16 16.02 -8.19
C VAL A 425 -14.67 15.97 -8.41
N ASP A 426 -15.15 15.16 -9.36
CA ASP A 426 -16.59 14.99 -9.62
C ASP A 426 -17.35 14.38 -8.43
N ARG A 427 -16.67 13.56 -7.59
CA ARG A 427 -17.26 13.06 -6.34
C ARG A 427 -17.21 14.12 -5.25
N LEU A 428 -16.08 14.83 -5.12
CA LEU A 428 -15.92 15.92 -4.17
C LEU A 428 -16.93 17.04 -4.41
N ALA A 429 -17.22 17.37 -5.66
CA ALA A 429 -18.14 18.43 -6.05
C ALA A 429 -19.55 18.29 -5.46
N ARG A 430 -19.95 17.07 -5.05
CA ARG A 430 -21.29 16.80 -4.49
C ARG A 430 -21.41 17.17 -3.02
N ASP A 431 -20.36 16.88 -2.23
CA ASP A 431 -20.39 16.95 -0.77
C ASP A 431 -19.36 17.94 -0.17
N HIS A 432 -18.31 18.27 -0.93
CA HIS A 432 -17.13 19.02 -0.48
C HIS A 432 -16.58 19.94 -1.59
N ASP A 433 -17.45 20.80 -2.12
CA ASP A 433 -17.13 21.76 -3.19
C ASP A 433 -15.95 22.70 -2.84
N GLU A 434 -15.75 22.97 -1.56
CA GLU A 434 -14.66 23.79 -1.04
C GLU A 434 -13.25 23.25 -1.28
N LEU A 435 -13.10 21.94 -1.44
CA LEU A 435 -11.80 21.29 -1.61
C LEU A 435 -11.41 21.14 -3.08
N VAL A 436 -12.35 21.33 -4.01
CA VAL A 436 -12.15 21.09 -5.45
C VAL A 436 -10.99 21.91 -6.01
N ALA A 437 -10.85 23.17 -5.58
CA ALA A 437 -9.77 24.05 -6.04
C ALA A 437 -8.37 23.48 -5.73
N ALA A 438 -8.18 22.87 -4.56
CA ALA A 438 -6.90 22.30 -4.14
C ALA A 438 -6.48 21.11 -5.02
N TYR A 439 -7.44 20.26 -5.42
CA TYR A 439 -7.16 19.11 -6.28
C TYR A 439 -7.03 19.49 -7.76
N VAL A 440 -7.81 20.45 -8.25
CA VAL A 440 -7.67 20.91 -9.65
C VAL A 440 -6.32 21.60 -9.85
N ALA A 441 -5.82 22.36 -8.87
CA ALA A 441 -4.49 22.96 -8.94
C ALA A 441 -3.35 21.93 -9.10
N GLN A 442 -3.60 20.65 -8.78
CA GLN A 442 -2.63 19.57 -8.98
C GLN A 442 -2.65 19.00 -10.41
N MET A 443 -3.58 19.37 -11.28
CA MET A 443 -3.66 18.91 -12.66
C MET A 443 -2.73 19.73 -13.59
N PRO A 444 -2.43 19.25 -14.81
CA PRO A 444 -1.76 20.06 -15.83
C PRO A 444 -2.55 21.33 -16.17
N THR A 445 -1.87 22.45 -16.39
CA THR A 445 -2.47 23.78 -16.62
C THR A 445 -3.52 23.80 -17.74
N GLU A 446 -3.34 22.98 -18.77
CA GLU A 446 -4.27 22.83 -19.89
C GLU A 446 -5.65 22.30 -19.45
N ARG A 447 -5.68 21.40 -18.45
CA ARG A 447 -6.91 20.77 -17.94
C ARG A 447 -7.55 21.58 -16.82
N GLN A 448 -6.75 22.28 -16.01
CA GLN A 448 -7.20 23.07 -14.85
C GLN A 448 -8.39 23.99 -15.19
N THR A 449 -8.25 24.75 -16.27
CA THR A 449 -9.27 25.72 -16.70
C THR A 449 -10.58 25.03 -17.07
N HIS A 450 -10.48 23.94 -17.83
CA HIS A 450 -11.65 23.22 -18.33
C HIS A 450 -12.43 22.55 -17.20
N VAL A 451 -11.74 21.79 -16.35
CA VAL A 451 -12.36 21.02 -15.26
C VAL A 451 -13.00 21.94 -14.23
N TYR A 452 -12.29 23.01 -13.81
CA TYR A 452 -12.84 23.94 -12.83
C TYR A 452 -14.01 24.75 -13.40
N ALA A 453 -13.95 25.15 -14.68
CA ALA A 453 -15.07 25.83 -15.34
C ALA A 453 -16.33 24.94 -15.43
N GLN A 454 -16.16 23.67 -15.78
CA GLN A 454 -17.26 22.70 -15.83
C GLN A 454 -17.89 22.48 -14.45
N PHE A 455 -17.07 22.29 -13.42
CA PHE A 455 -17.53 22.18 -12.02
C PHE A 455 -18.37 23.40 -11.61
N VAL A 456 -17.83 24.59 -11.85
CA VAL A 456 -18.46 25.86 -11.48
C VAL A 456 -19.80 26.08 -12.21
N GLN A 457 -19.95 25.60 -13.45
CA GLN A 457 -21.22 25.64 -14.19
C GLN A 457 -22.27 24.67 -13.66
N MET A 458 -21.87 23.48 -13.20
CA MET A 458 -22.80 22.48 -12.68
C MET A 458 -23.37 22.87 -11.31
N LEU A 459 -22.69 23.74 -10.57
CA LEU A 459 -23.12 24.21 -9.26
C LEU A 459 -24.31 25.17 -9.34
N ASN A 460 -25.43 24.76 -8.75
CA ASN A 460 -26.63 25.60 -8.60
C ASN A 460 -26.66 26.26 -7.21
N VAL A 461 -25.66 27.09 -6.91
CA VAL A 461 -25.46 27.73 -5.59
C VAL A 461 -25.57 29.26 -5.63
N SER A 462 -25.70 29.89 -4.46
CA SER A 462 -25.84 31.35 -4.33
C SER A 462 -24.63 32.10 -4.91
N ARG A 463 -24.84 33.36 -5.33
CA ARG A 463 -23.77 34.21 -5.87
C ARG A 463 -22.60 34.34 -4.88
N ASP A 464 -22.88 34.51 -3.59
CA ASP A 464 -21.86 34.67 -2.56
C ASP A 464 -20.97 33.43 -2.45
N HIS A 465 -21.56 32.23 -2.47
CA HIS A 465 -20.82 30.97 -2.41
C HIS A 465 -19.93 30.77 -3.63
N ARG A 466 -20.47 31.11 -4.81
CA ARG A 466 -19.73 31.10 -6.08
C ARG A 466 -18.50 32.04 -6.05
N MET A 467 -18.64 33.22 -5.46
CA MET A 467 -17.51 34.15 -5.28
C MET A 467 -16.48 33.60 -4.29
N GLN A 468 -16.91 32.92 -3.22
CA GLN A 468 -15.99 32.27 -2.29
C GLN A 468 -15.19 31.15 -2.97
N LEU A 469 -15.81 30.37 -3.86
CA LEU A 469 -15.11 29.35 -4.64
C LEU A 469 -14.06 29.97 -5.57
N LEU A 470 -14.37 31.07 -6.26
CA LEU A 470 -13.38 31.79 -7.07
C LEU A 470 -12.22 32.34 -6.24
N GLN A 471 -12.50 32.91 -5.06
CA GLN A 471 -11.46 33.37 -4.14
C GLN A 471 -10.56 32.22 -3.67
N ARG A 472 -11.13 31.03 -3.44
CA ARG A 472 -10.35 29.83 -3.12
C ARG A 472 -9.51 29.39 -4.32
N ALA A 473 -10.08 29.39 -5.53
CA ALA A 473 -9.34 29.06 -6.76
C ALA A 473 -8.12 29.97 -6.94
N GLU A 474 -8.29 31.27 -6.72
CA GLU A 474 -7.21 32.25 -6.75
C GLU A 474 -6.11 31.95 -5.72
N ARG A 475 -6.48 31.58 -4.48
CA ARG A 475 -5.51 31.19 -3.43
C ARG A 475 -4.70 29.95 -3.78
N HIS A 476 -5.27 29.04 -4.55
CA HIS A 476 -4.57 27.84 -5.04
C HIS A 476 -3.83 28.07 -6.37
N GLY A 477 -3.79 29.30 -6.87
CA GLY A 477 -3.04 29.67 -8.08
C GLY A 477 -3.72 29.31 -9.40
N LEU A 478 -5.03 29.03 -9.40
CA LEU A 478 -5.78 28.81 -10.64
C LEU A 478 -6.02 30.15 -11.36
N ASP A 479 -5.96 30.13 -12.70
CA ASP A 479 -6.30 31.30 -13.51
C ASP A 479 -7.82 31.53 -13.49
N THR A 480 -8.27 32.30 -12.50
CA THR A 480 -9.68 32.67 -12.31
C THR A 480 -10.25 33.41 -13.51
N HIS A 481 -9.44 34.18 -14.26
CA HIS A 481 -9.90 34.90 -15.43
C HIS A 481 -10.14 33.97 -16.62
N ALA A 482 -9.27 32.98 -16.84
CA ALA A 482 -9.48 31.96 -17.86
C ALA A 482 -10.66 31.06 -17.50
N VAL A 483 -10.78 30.65 -16.24
CA VAL A 483 -11.92 29.88 -15.71
C VAL A 483 -13.23 30.62 -15.95
N CYS A 484 -13.34 31.90 -15.55
CA CYS A 484 -14.56 32.66 -15.72
C CYS A 484 -14.93 32.82 -17.20
N ARG A 485 -13.94 33.01 -18.09
CA ARG A 485 -14.18 33.06 -19.54
C ARG A 485 -14.71 31.73 -20.08
N ALA A 486 -14.07 30.62 -19.72
CA ALA A 486 -14.49 29.28 -20.14
C ALA A 486 -15.90 28.93 -19.59
N ALA A 487 -16.15 29.26 -18.33
CA ALA A 487 -17.44 29.04 -17.67
C ALA A 487 -18.56 29.90 -18.28
N THR A 488 -18.28 31.15 -18.66
CA THR A 488 -19.25 31.95 -19.40
C THR A 488 -19.45 31.42 -20.81
N SER A 489 -18.38 31.07 -21.55
CA SER A 489 -18.52 30.62 -22.94
C SER A 489 -19.32 29.33 -23.06
N ALA A 490 -19.08 28.32 -22.21
CA ALA A 490 -19.82 27.07 -22.28
C ALA A 490 -21.25 27.19 -21.72
N GLY A 491 -21.54 28.16 -20.84
CA GLY A 491 -22.89 28.41 -20.33
C GLY A 491 -23.74 29.31 -21.24
N VAL A 492 -23.12 30.13 -22.09
CA VAL A 492 -23.79 31.02 -23.05
C VAL A 492 -24.00 30.33 -24.41
N GLN A 493 -23.28 29.24 -24.70
CA GLN A 493 -23.52 28.48 -25.92
C GLN A 493 -24.97 27.96 -25.96
N PRO A 494 -25.70 28.20 -27.06
CA PRO A 494 -27.04 27.66 -27.23
C PRO A 494 -26.96 26.15 -27.42
N ASP A 495 -27.84 25.38 -26.77
CA ASP A 495 -27.96 23.92 -26.93
C ASP A 495 -28.24 23.48 -28.40
N ASP A 496 -28.54 24.40 -29.30
CA ASP A 496 -29.04 24.16 -30.67
C ASP A 496 -27.99 24.22 -31.79
N LEU A 497 -26.73 23.83 -31.54
CA LEU A 497 -25.78 23.58 -32.66
C LEU A 497 -25.87 22.15 -33.24
N LEU A 498 -26.79 21.32 -32.75
CA LEU A 498 -27.08 19.99 -33.29
C LEU A 498 -28.38 19.90 -34.11
N ASP A 499 -29.17 20.97 -34.19
CA ASP A 499 -30.24 21.07 -35.18
C ASP A 499 -29.74 21.86 -36.40
N SER A 500 -28.69 21.32 -37.02
CA SER A 500 -28.29 21.71 -38.38
C SER A 500 -29.28 21.09 -39.37
N SER A 501 -30.54 21.50 -39.31
CA SER A 501 -31.39 21.50 -40.49
C SER A 501 -31.26 22.89 -41.11
N ASP A 502 -30.71 22.90 -42.34
CA ASP A 502 -30.56 24.08 -43.18
C ASP A 502 -31.77 25.03 -43.08
N PRO A 503 -31.59 26.36 -42.97
CA PRO A 503 -32.70 27.33 -43.00
C PRO A 503 -33.44 27.39 -44.34
N SER A 504 -33.17 26.48 -45.28
CA SER A 504 -33.69 26.50 -46.63
C SER A 504 -34.73 25.44 -46.95
N ASP A 505 -35.19 24.59 -46.01
CA ASP A 505 -36.12 23.51 -46.38
C ASP A 505 -37.18 23.08 -45.35
N SER A 506 -37.75 24.01 -44.57
CA SER A 506 -38.99 23.77 -43.82
C SER A 506 -40.08 24.75 -44.23
N SER A 507 -40.89 24.34 -45.20
CA SER A 507 -42.18 24.93 -45.48
C SER A 507 -43.18 24.55 -44.37
N ASP A 508 -43.26 25.33 -43.30
CA ASP A 508 -44.47 25.38 -42.46
C ASP A 508 -44.72 26.82 -41.94
N PRO A 509 -45.87 27.47 -42.23
CA PRO A 509 -46.07 28.90 -41.97
C PRO A 509 -46.60 29.22 -40.55
N SER A 510 -46.13 28.51 -39.52
CA SER A 510 -46.62 28.72 -38.15
C SER A 510 -45.57 28.66 -37.04
N ASP A 511 -44.33 29.08 -37.31
CA ASP A 511 -43.48 29.62 -36.23
C ASP A 511 -43.89 31.09 -36.02
N GLN A 512 -45.02 31.28 -35.33
CA GLN A 512 -45.38 32.61 -34.86
C GLN A 512 -44.29 33.08 -33.90
N PHE A 513 -43.64 34.18 -34.25
CA PHE A 513 -42.78 34.94 -33.36
C PHE A 513 -43.64 35.46 -32.20
N GLU A 514 -43.84 34.64 -31.17
CA GLU A 514 -44.59 34.99 -29.98
C GLU A 514 -43.69 35.82 -29.05
N LEU A 515 -44.10 37.06 -28.82
CA LEU A 515 -43.45 37.93 -27.85
C LEU A 515 -43.88 37.52 -26.45
N SER A 516 -42.95 37.01 -25.65
CA SER A 516 -43.19 36.75 -24.23
C SER A 516 -43.63 38.00 -23.50
N GLU A 517 -44.63 37.87 -22.65
CA GLU A 517 -45.05 38.96 -21.76
C GLU A 517 -43.96 39.22 -20.71
N PRO A 518 -43.75 40.48 -20.27
CA PRO A 518 -42.74 40.81 -19.26
C PRO A 518 -42.90 40.08 -17.92
N SER A 519 -44.11 39.60 -17.62
CA SER A 519 -44.47 38.83 -16.41
C SER A 519 -44.28 37.32 -16.52
N GLU A 520 -43.96 36.80 -17.71
CA GLU A 520 -43.79 35.37 -17.93
C GLU A 520 -42.48 34.88 -17.27
N PRO A 521 -42.48 33.76 -16.52
CA PRO A 521 -41.27 33.26 -15.88
C PRO A 521 -40.24 32.79 -16.92
N ILE A 522 -38.96 33.08 -16.65
CA ILE A 522 -37.86 32.54 -17.44
C ILE A 522 -37.72 31.03 -17.20
N THR A 523 -37.30 30.30 -18.23
CA THR A 523 -37.01 28.87 -18.14
C THR A 523 -35.73 28.63 -17.33
N ASN A 524 -35.56 27.40 -16.83
CA ASN A 524 -34.35 27.00 -16.11
C ASN A 524 -33.08 27.11 -16.97
N THR A 525 -33.18 26.91 -18.28
CA THR A 525 -32.06 27.06 -19.23
C THR A 525 -31.68 28.53 -19.41
N GLU A 526 -32.67 29.41 -19.62
CA GLU A 526 -32.46 30.86 -19.69
C GLU A 526 -31.86 31.41 -18.38
N GLN A 527 -32.34 30.93 -17.23
CA GLN A 527 -31.79 31.32 -15.94
C GLN A 527 -30.34 30.87 -15.76
N ARG A 528 -29.95 29.68 -16.26
CA ARG A 528 -28.54 29.23 -16.26
C ARG A 528 -27.67 30.10 -17.17
N GLN A 529 -28.16 30.45 -18.37
CA GLN A 529 -27.44 31.32 -19.31
C GLN A 529 -27.21 32.72 -18.74
N VAL A 530 -28.21 33.31 -18.09
CA VAL A 530 -28.06 34.60 -17.39
C VAL A 530 -27.05 34.49 -16.25
N ARG A 531 -27.10 33.41 -15.46
CA ARG A 531 -26.15 33.18 -14.36
C ARG A 531 -24.72 32.93 -14.85
N ALA A 532 -24.53 32.38 -16.05
CA ALA A 532 -23.20 32.18 -16.63
C ALA A 532 -22.44 33.49 -16.86
N LEU A 533 -23.14 34.62 -16.97
CA LEU A 533 -22.55 35.96 -17.10
C LEU A 533 -22.15 36.57 -15.75
N GLU A 534 -22.65 36.03 -14.63
CA GLU A 534 -22.25 36.47 -13.29
C GLU A 534 -20.75 36.20 -13.02
N TRP A 535 -20.18 35.18 -13.69
CA TRP A 535 -18.77 34.85 -13.59
C TRP A 535 -17.86 35.95 -14.14
N THR A 536 -18.21 36.51 -15.30
CA THR A 536 -17.40 37.54 -15.98
C THR A 536 -17.74 38.95 -15.49
N THR A 537 -18.93 39.19 -14.95
CA THR A 537 -19.30 40.46 -14.31
C THR A 537 -18.76 40.62 -12.87
N SER A 538 -18.18 39.55 -12.30
CA SER A 538 -17.56 39.59 -10.97
C SER A 538 -16.24 40.37 -10.92
N SER A 539 -15.53 40.48 -12.04
CA SER A 539 -14.23 41.15 -12.14
C SER A 539 -14.28 42.26 -13.18
N SER A 540 -13.91 43.48 -12.80
CA SER A 540 -13.83 44.63 -13.70
C SER A 540 -12.91 44.40 -14.90
N HIS A 541 -11.89 43.55 -14.75
CA HIS A 541 -11.00 43.20 -15.85
C HIS A 541 -11.72 42.45 -16.99
N LEU A 542 -12.76 41.68 -16.68
CA LEU A 542 -13.51 40.88 -17.64
C LEU A 542 -14.69 41.62 -18.27
N TYR A 543 -14.96 42.88 -17.89
CA TYR A 543 -16.09 43.66 -18.42
C TYR A 543 -16.12 43.77 -19.95
N PRO A 544 -14.99 43.99 -20.67
CA PRO A 544 -15.01 44.03 -22.13
C PRO A 544 -15.49 42.71 -22.75
N TYR A 545 -15.11 41.57 -22.16
CA TYR A 545 -15.55 40.25 -22.59
C TYR A 545 -17.01 39.99 -22.20
N ALA A 546 -17.39 40.35 -20.97
CA ALA A 546 -18.76 40.23 -20.47
C ALA A 546 -19.73 41.01 -21.36
N LEU A 547 -19.40 42.23 -21.76
CA LEU A 547 -20.25 43.07 -22.62
C LEU A 547 -20.54 42.39 -23.97
N ALA A 548 -19.52 41.79 -24.59
CA ALA A 548 -19.69 41.05 -25.85
C ALA A 548 -20.65 39.85 -25.68
N GLN A 549 -20.53 39.12 -24.56
CA GLN A 549 -21.39 37.97 -24.26
C GLN A 549 -22.82 38.40 -23.90
N VAL A 550 -22.98 39.48 -23.14
CA VAL A 550 -24.29 40.10 -22.85
C VAL A 550 -24.99 40.52 -24.12
N CYS A 551 -24.30 41.20 -25.05
CA CYS A 551 -24.89 41.57 -26.34
C CYS A 551 -25.28 40.34 -27.17
N THR A 552 -24.48 39.28 -27.13
CA THR A 552 -24.76 38.02 -27.84
C THR A 552 -26.00 37.33 -27.28
N LEU A 553 -26.06 37.16 -25.96
CA LEU A 553 -27.18 36.51 -25.29
C LEU A 553 -28.47 37.34 -25.37
N SER A 554 -28.36 38.68 -25.26
CA SER A 554 -29.49 39.59 -25.43
C SER A 554 -30.08 39.48 -26.84
N ARG A 555 -29.23 39.43 -27.88
CA ARG A 555 -29.69 39.20 -29.26
C ARG A 555 -30.36 37.85 -29.40
N HIS A 556 -29.79 36.80 -28.80
CA HIS A 556 -30.38 35.46 -28.83
C HIS A 556 -31.79 35.43 -28.22
N PHE A 557 -31.99 36.01 -27.03
CA PHE A 557 -33.31 36.10 -26.41
C PHE A 557 -34.31 36.93 -27.21
N LEU A 558 -33.88 38.08 -27.76
CA LEU A 558 -34.74 38.93 -28.58
C LEU A 558 -35.15 38.25 -29.90
N LEU A 559 -34.25 37.50 -30.54
CA LEU A 559 -34.55 36.75 -31.77
C LEU A 559 -35.52 35.59 -31.54
N ARG A 560 -35.71 35.14 -30.29
CA ARG A 560 -36.69 34.12 -29.90
C ARG A 560 -37.98 34.72 -29.31
N GLY A 561 -38.14 36.03 -29.33
CA GLY A 561 -39.30 36.71 -28.73
C GLY A 561 -39.31 36.74 -27.18
N ARG A 562 -38.26 36.24 -26.52
CA ARG A 562 -38.15 36.13 -25.05
C ARG A 562 -37.71 37.45 -24.41
N THR A 563 -38.59 38.45 -24.45
CA THR A 563 -38.28 39.81 -23.94
C THR A 563 -38.11 39.86 -22.42
N ASN A 564 -38.81 38.99 -21.69
CA ASN A 564 -38.65 38.76 -20.24
C ASN A 564 -37.22 38.35 -19.88
N ALA A 565 -36.63 37.38 -20.58
CA ALA A 565 -35.27 36.90 -20.34
C ALA A 565 -34.22 37.98 -20.64
N ALA A 566 -34.38 38.74 -21.73
CA ALA A 566 -33.52 39.87 -22.05
C ALA A 566 -33.60 40.99 -20.99
N THR A 567 -34.79 41.25 -20.44
CA THR A 567 -34.99 42.25 -19.39
C THR A 567 -34.33 41.82 -18.08
N VAL A 568 -34.49 40.55 -17.68
CA VAL A 568 -33.83 39.98 -16.50
C VAL A 568 -32.31 40.00 -16.65
N LEU A 569 -31.80 39.69 -17.85
CA LEU A 569 -30.38 39.75 -18.16
C LEU A 569 -29.81 41.16 -17.98
N LEU A 570 -30.46 42.19 -18.53
CA LEU A 570 -29.97 43.56 -18.43
C LEU A 570 -30.06 44.09 -16.99
N ASN A 571 -31.08 43.68 -16.24
CA ASN A 571 -31.24 44.05 -14.84
C ASN A 571 -30.29 43.31 -13.88
N SER A 572 -29.65 42.22 -14.31
CA SER A 572 -28.69 41.48 -13.47
C SER A 572 -27.27 42.06 -13.52
N LEU A 573 -27.02 43.03 -14.41
CA LEU A 573 -25.71 43.67 -14.56
C LEU A 573 -25.40 44.62 -13.39
N PRO A 574 -24.13 44.73 -12.97
CA PRO A 574 -23.71 45.73 -11.99
C PRO A 574 -24.08 47.16 -12.41
N ALA A 575 -24.33 48.04 -11.44
CA ALA A 575 -24.63 49.46 -11.73
C ALA A 575 -23.47 50.20 -12.40
N ASP A 576 -22.23 49.73 -12.18
CA ASP A 576 -20.99 50.29 -12.72
C ASP A 576 -20.45 49.51 -13.94
N PHE A 577 -21.32 48.70 -14.59
CA PHE A 577 -20.95 47.82 -15.71
C PHE A 577 -20.65 48.55 -17.02
#